data_AF-A0A924MIX1-F1
#
_entry.id   AF-A0A924MIX1-F1
#
_cell.length_a   1.000
_cell.length_b   1.000
_cell.length_c   1.000
_cell.angle_alpha   90.00
_cell.angle_beta   90.00
_cell.angle_gamma   90.00
#
_symmetry.space_group_name_H-M   'P 1'
#
loop_
_entity.id
_entity.type
_entity.pdbx_description
1 polymer ?
#
loop_
_entity_poly.entity_id
_entity_poly.type
_entity_poly.pdbx_seq_one_letter_code
_entity_poly.pdbx_strand_id
1 'polypeptide(L)'
;MQAKLYHPFQKMRFDNDHCFLSGEKINSAETLSIFADWLSDTYQLDEKPFKMLDESFLTYADIKIPCSSNVKNNFEVLENQIQQAFEKGFDGVKNLDETLLFQWVAKMVYGIILKQLQAAVKQPNA
;
A
#
# COMPACT_ATOMS: atom_id res chain seq x y z
N MET A 1 -16.36 2.85 21.19
CA MET A 1 -17.13 2.75 19.93
C MET A 1 -16.30 1.88 18.99
N GLN A 2 -16.69 0.63 18.72
CA GLN A 2 -15.93 -0.22 17.79
C GLN A 2 -16.01 0.41 16.41
N ALA A 3 -14.88 0.84 15.87
CA ALA A 3 -14.81 1.27 14.48
C ALA A 3 -15.26 0.08 13.61
N LYS A 4 -16.32 0.27 12.83
CA LYS A 4 -16.77 -0.77 11.90
C LYS A 4 -15.70 -0.89 10.82
N LEU A 5 -14.94 -1.97 10.86
CA LEU A 5 -13.90 -2.24 9.87
C LEU A 5 -14.52 -2.30 8.47
N TYR A 6 -13.83 -1.70 7.50
CA TYR A 6 -14.21 -1.82 6.11
C TYR A 6 -13.83 -3.20 5.58
N HIS A 7 -14.75 -3.84 4.86
CA HIS A 7 -14.57 -5.18 4.30
C HIS A 7 -14.74 -5.16 2.78
N PRO A 8 -13.69 -4.81 2.00
CA PRO A 8 -13.80 -4.70 0.55
C PRO A 8 -14.11 -6.04 -0.13
N PHE A 9 -13.59 -7.15 0.40
CA PHE A 9 -13.80 -8.50 -0.14
C PHE A 9 -15.23 -9.01 -0.02
N GLN A 10 -15.97 -8.62 1.02
CA GLN A 10 -17.37 -9.02 1.20
C GLN A 10 -18.26 -8.47 0.09
N LYS A 11 -17.89 -7.30 -0.46
CA LYS A 11 -18.63 -6.62 -1.52
C LYS A 11 -17.89 -6.63 -2.86
N MET A 12 -16.74 -7.33 -2.93
CA MET A 12 -15.82 -7.32 -4.08
C MET A 12 -15.53 -5.91 -4.62
N ARG A 13 -15.33 -4.94 -3.72
CA ARG A 13 -15.11 -3.53 -4.07
C ARG A 13 -13.62 -3.24 -4.18
N PHE A 14 -13.13 -3.30 -5.42
CA PHE A 14 -11.73 -3.04 -5.77
C PHE A 14 -11.61 -1.90 -6.79
N ASP A 15 -12.64 -1.06 -6.93
CA ASP A 15 -12.61 0.11 -7.81
C ASP A 15 -11.63 1.20 -7.33
N ASN A 16 -11.44 2.24 -8.14
CA ASN A 16 -10.56 3.38 -7.83
C ASN A 16 -11.28 4.54 -7.14
N ASP A 17 -12.58 4.41 -6.88
CA ASP A 17 -13.42 5.49 -6.35
C ASP A 17 -13.66 5.35 -4.83
N HIS A 18 -13.15 4.28 -4.22
CA HIS A 18 -13.20 4.07 -2.77
C HIS A 18 -11.81 3.83 -2.20
N CYS A 19 -11.52 4.47 -1.07
CA CYS A 19 -10.31 4.22 -0.32
C CYS A 19 -10.22 2.74 0.09
N PHE A 20 -9.09 2.11 -0.21
CA PHE A 20 -8.89 0.68 0.00
C PHE A 20 -9.03 0.21 1.45
N LEU A 21 -8.77 1.10 2.41
CA LEU A 21 -8.75 0.77 3.84
C LEU A 21 -9.97 1.28 4.60
N SER A 22 -10.47 2.49 4.29
CA SER A 22 -11.62 3.09 4.99
C SER A 22 -12.95 2.85 4.28
N GLY A 23 -12.94 2.57 2.96
CA GLY A 23 -14.13 2.49 2.12
C GLY A 23 -14.79 3.84 1.85
N GLU A 24 -14.16 4.95 2.27
CA GLU A 24 -14.57 6.31 1.96
C GLU A 24 -14.57 6.54 0.46
N LYS A 25 -15.57 7.24 -0.07
CA LYS A 25 -15.60 7.62 -1.48
C LYS A 25 -14.58 8.73 -1.73
N ILE A 26 -13.72 8.53 -2.71
CA ILE A 26 -12.63 9.44 -3.06
C ILE A 26 -12.72 9.86 -4.53
N ASN A 27 -11.95 10.86 -4.92
CA ASN A 27 -11.70 11.10 -6.33
C ASN A 27 -10.67 10.07 -6.85
N SER A 28 -10.87 9.53 -8.05
CA SER A 28 -9.94 8.60 -8.72
C SER A 28 -8.48 9.12 -8.82
N ALA A 29 -8.24 10.43 -8.68
CA ALA A 29 -6.90 11.01 -8.62
C ALA A 29 -6.18 10.80 -7.27
N GLU A 30 -6.92 10.53 -6.19
CA GLU A 30 -6.38 10.33 -4.84
C GLU A 30 -5.77 8.92 -4.71
N THR A 31 -4.44 8.85 -4.77
CA THR A 31 -3.70 7.60 -4.71
C THR A 31 -2.56 7.65 -3.71
N LEU A 32 -2.16 6.46 -3.25
CA LEU A 32 -1.01 6.21 -2.39
C LEU A 32 -0.09 5.20 -3.08
N SER A 33 1.20 5.50 -3.13
CA SER A 33 2.24 4.53 -3.48
C SER A 33 2.40 3.52 -2.35
N ILE A 34 2.35 2.23 -2.68
CA ILE A 34 2.42 1.17 -1.67
C ILE A 34 3.83 1.08 -1.08
N PHE A 35 4.83 1.30 -1.92
CA PHE A 35 6.21 1.55 -1.50
C PHE A 35 6.37 3.05 -1.24
N ALA A 36 6.91 3.41 -0.08
CA ALA A 36 7.07 4.80 0.30
C ALA A 36 8.24 5.45 -0.43
N ASP A 37 8.13 6.77 -0.63
CA ASP A 37 9.13 7.54 -1.37
C ASP A 37 10.54 7.40 -0.77
N TRP A 38 10.68 7.44 0.56
CA TRP A 38 11.97 7.24 1.22
C TRP A 38 12.62 5.88 0.91
N LEU A 39 11.81 4.83 0.78
CA LEU A 39 12.28 3.48 0.47
C LEU A 39 12.73 3.40 -0.99
N SER A 40 11.95 4.00 -1.89
CA SER A 40 12.29 4.14 -3.29
C SER A 40 13.59 4.92 -3.49
N ASP A 41 13.74 6.07 -2.84
CA ASP A 41 14.93 6.93 -2.92
C ASP A 41 16.18 6.21 -2.40
N THR A 42 16.05 5.51 -1.26
CA THR A 42 17.18 4.80 -0.62
C THR A 42 17.70 3.66 -1.48
N TYR A 43 16.80 2.91 -2.14
CA TYR A 43 17.16 1.67 -2.85
C TYR A 43 16.98 1.76 -4.38
N GLN A 44 16.69 2.96 -4.89
CA GLN A 44 16.48 3.30 -6.30
C GLN A 44 15.41 2.39 -6.95
N LEU A 45 14.26 2.26 -6.29
CA LEU A 45 13.27 1.25 -6.67
C LEU A 45 12.35 1.67 -7.83
N ASP A 46 12.18 2.97 -8.06
CA ASP A 46 11.09 3.49 -8.89
C ASP A 46 10.98 2.83 -10.27
N GLU A 47 12.08 2.71 -11.00
CA GLU A 47 12.12 2.10 -12.34
C GLU A 47 12.34 0.58 -12.32
N LYS A 48 12.57 -0.02 -11.13
CA LYS A 48 12.83 -1.46 -11.05
C LYS A 48 11.57 -2.24 -11.42
N PRO A 49 11.69 -3.33 -12.18
CA PRO A 49 10.56 -4.16 -12.52
C PRO A 49 10.07 -4.95 -11.29
N PHE A 50 8.77 -5.01 -11.15
CA PHE A 50 8.03 -5.83 -10.20
C PHE A 50 7.16 -6.81 -10.99
N LYS A 51 7.43 -8.12 -10.84
CA LYS A 51 6.66 -9.17 -11.51
C LYS A 51 5.35 -9.42 -10.74
N MET A 52 4.22 -9.26 -11.41
CA MET A 52 2.89 -9.53 -10.89
C MET A 52 2.55 -11.03 -10.97
N LEU A 53 1.48 -11.46 -10.29
CA LEU A 53 1.04 -12.87 -10.27
C LEU A 53 0.56 -13.36 -11.64
N ASP A 54 0.02 -12.46 -12.46
CA ASP A 54 -0.36 -12.72 -13.85
C ASP A 54 0.85 -12.65 -14.82
N GLU A 55 2.06 -12.67 -14.28
CA GLU A 55 3.34 -12.55 -14.98
C GLU A 55 3.59 -11.23 -15.72
N SER A 56 2.67 -10.26 -15.62
CA SER A 56 2.91 -8.92 -16.13
C SER A 56 3.97 -8.20 -15.30
N PHE A 57 4.59 -7.18 -15.90
CA PHE A 57 5.57 -6.34 -15.22
C PHE A 57 5.00 -4.94 -15.03
N LEU A 58 5.12 -4.44 -13.80
CA LEU A 58 4.94 -3.04 -13.43
C LEU A 58 6.26 -2.52 -12.88
N THR A 59 6.43 -1.21 -12.77
CA THR A 59 7.51 -0.65 -11.96
C THR A 59 7.06 -0.53 -10.50
N TYR A 60 7.99 -0.41 -9.53
CA TYR A 60 7.60 -0.15 -8.14
C TYR A 60 6.79 1.15 -8.01
N ALA A 61 7.12 2.17 -8.81
CA ALA A 61 6.40 3.44 -8.84
C ALA A 61 4.96 3.31 -9.37
N ASP A 62 4.67 2.33 -10.24
CA ASP A 62 3.32 2.09 -10.79
C ASP A 62 2.36 1.43 -9.78
N ILE A 63 2.90 0.89 -8.68
CA ILE A 63 2.16 0.15 -7.66
C ILE A 63 1.49 1.15 -6.69
N LYS A 64 0.44 1.79 -7.21
CA LYS A 64 -0.42 2.74 -6.52
C LYS A 64 -1.83 2.19 -6.30
N ILE A 65 -2.46 2.60 -5.20
CA ILE A 65 -3.81 2.21 -4.77
C ILE A 65 -4.68 3.42 -4.39
N PRO A 66 -6.02 3.33 -4.55
CA PRO A 66 -6.95 4.39 -4.16
C PRO A 66 -6.95 4.60 -2.65
N CYS A 67 -6.64 5.81 -2.20
CA CYS A 67 -6.48 6.12 -0.78
C CYS A 67 -6.96 7.53 -0.45
N SER A 68 -7.82 7.66 0.57
CA SER A 68 -8.24 8.99 1.03
C SER A 68 -7.10 9.71 1.74
N SER A 69 -7.16 11.04 1.72
CA SER A 69 -6.15 11.90 2.36
C SER A 69 -5.97 11.59 3.85
N ASN A 70 -7.05 11.28 4.59
CA ASN A 70 -6.96 10.91 6.01
C ASN A 70 -6.16 9.62 6.23
N VAL A 71 -6.42 8.58 5.43
CA VAL A 71 -5.67 7.32 5.53
C VAL A 71 -4.22 7.53 5.09
N LYS A 72 -3.98 8.31 4.03
CA LYS A 72 -2.65 8.66 3.55
C LYS A 72 -1.82 9.35 4.65
N ASN A 73 -2.36 10.36 5.33
CA ASN A 73 -1.65 11.06 6.41
C ASN A 73 -1.26 10.12 7.56
N ASN A 74 -2.11 9.15 7.91
CA ASN A 74 -1.77 8.15 8.93
C ASN A 74 -0.63 7.23 8.46
N PHE A 75 -0.61 6.85 7.18
CA PHE A 75 0.50 6.09 6.63
C PHE A 75 1.79 6.91 6.57
N GLU A 76 1.74 8.22 6.27
CA GLU A 76 2.93 9.08 6.31
C GLU A 76 3.55 9.13 7.72
N VAL A 77 2.72 9.17 8.77
CA VAL A 77 3.20 9.05 10.17
C VAL A 77 3.89 7.70 10.41
N LEU A 78 3.28 6.60 9.95
CA LEU A 78 3.88 5.27 10.04
C LEU A 78 5.21 5.21 9.28
N GLU A 79 5.25 5.66 8.03
CA GLU A 79 6.47 5.67 7.20
C GLU A 79 7.60 6.45 7.85
N ASN A 80 7.33 7.62 8.43
CA ASN A 80 8.33 8.40 9.15
C ASN A 80 8.91 7.63 10.35
N GLN A 81 8.08 6.92 11.11
CA GLN A 81 8.55 6.10 12.24
C GLN A 81 9.41 4.93 11.76
N ILE A 82 9.02 4.27 10.67
CA ILE A 82 9.78 3.18 10.07
C ILE A 82 11.12 3.69 9.53
N GLN A 83 11.11 4.76 8.74
CA GLN A 83 12.32 5.35 8.17
C GLN A 83 13.35 5.68 9.26
N GLN A 84 12.94 6.36 10.33
CA GLN A 84 13.82 6.70 11.45
C GLN A 84 14.42 5.47 12.15
N ALA A 85 13.70 4.35 12.17
CA ALA A 85 14.22 3.09 12.71
C ALA A 85 15.25 2.46 11.74
N PHE A 86 14.98 2.48 10.44
CA PHE A 86 15.88 1.97 9.42
C PHE A 86 17.19 2.77 9.32
N GLU A 87 17.13 4.09 9.48
CA GLU A 87 18.32 4.97 9.51
C GLU A 87 19.28 4.65 10.67
N LYS A 88 18.77 4.02 11.75
CA LYS A 88 19.56 3.54 12.89
C LYS A 88 20.10 2.12 12.68
N GLY A 89 19.85 1.52 11.53
CA GLY A 89 20.29 0.16 11.19
C GLY A 89 19.59 -0.93 12.00
N PHE A 90 20.28 -2.06 12.18
CA PHE A 90 19.72 -3.27 12.80
C PHE A 90 19.12 -3.01 14.19
N ASP A 91 19.84 -2.29 15.06
CA ASP A 91 19.35 -2.01 16.42
C ASP A 91 18.13 -1.08 16.41
N GLY A 92 18.02 -0.19 15.42
CA GLY A 92 16.84 0.64 15.26
C GLY A 92 15.60 -0.19 14.94
N VAL A 93 15.70 -1.06 13.95
CA VAL A 93 14.60 -1.93 13.52
C VAL A 93 14.24 -2.97 14.59
N LYS A 94 15.24 -3.54 15.28
CA LYS A 94 15.02 -4.52 16.36
C LYS A 94 14.24 -3.94 17.55
N ASN A 95 14.39 -2.64 17.82
CA ASN A 95 13.70 -1.96 18.92
C ASN A 95 12.39 -1.28 18.50
N LEU A 96 12.00 -1.40 17.24
CA LEU A 96 10.73 -0.90 16.75
C LEU A 96 9.58 -1.72 17.35
N ASP A 97 8.45 -1.06 17.62
CA ASP A 97 7.23 -1.76 18.01
C ASP A 97 6.81 -2.78 16.93
N GLU A 98 6.62 -4.03 17.32
CA GLU A 98 6.29 -5.12 16.41
C GLU A 98 4.99 -4.86 15.64
N THR A 99 4.02 -4.18 16.26
CA THR A 99 2.76 -3.83 15.60
C THR A 99 2.98 -2.82 14.49
N LEU A 100 3.86 -1.83 14.68
CA LEU A 100 4.18 -0.86 13.64
C LEU A 100 4.89 -1.54 12.45
N LEU A 101 5.85 -2.43 12.75
CA LEU A 101 6.54 -3.20 11.71
C LEU A 101 5.55 -4.09 10.94
N PHE A 102 4.67 -4.79 11.66
CA PHE A 102 3.62 -5.60 11.07
C PHE A 102 2.69 -4.77 10.18
N GLN A 103 2.21 -3.62 10.66
CA GLN A 103 1.32 -2.74 9.89
C GLN A 103 1.99 -2.22 8.62
N TRP A 104 3.28 -1.88 8.68
CA TRP A 104 4.04 -1.41 7.53
C TRP A 104 4.18 -2.50 6.46
N VAL A 105 4.55 -3.72 6.86
CA VAL A 105 4.61 -4.87 5.94
C VAL A 105 3.22 -5.22 5.41
N ALA A 106 2.21 -5.24 6.29
CA ALA A 106 0.83 -5.55 5.93
C ALA A 106 0.28 -4.54 4.91
N LYS A 107 0.58 -3.24 5.04
CA LYS A 107 0.25 -2.21 4.05
C LYS A 107 0.77 -2.60 2.67
N MET A 108 2.04 -3.01 2.59
CA MET A 108 2.67 -3.41 1.33
C MET A 108 2.00 -4.63 0.72
N VAL A 109 1.88 -5.71 1.48
CA VAL A 109 1.26 -6.96 1.03
C VAL A 109 -0.18 -6.75 0.61
N TYR A 110 -0.96 -6.05 1.44
CA TYR A 110 -2.37 -5.81 1.18
C TYR A 110 -2.59 -4.92 -0.06
N GLY A 111 -1.75 -3.89 -0.22
CA GLY A 111 -1.75 -3.06 -1.43
C GLY A 111 -1.46 -3.85 -2.70
N ILE A 112 -0.45 -4.72 -2.67
CA ILE A 112 -0.12 -5.60 -3.81
C ILE A 112 -1.31 -6.51 -4.14
N ILE A 113 -1.91 -7.16 -3.14
CA ILE A 113 -3.10 -8.01 -3.34
C ILE A 113 -4.25 -7.22 -3.97
N LEU A 114 -4.53 -6.01 -3.50
CA LEU A 114 -5.58 -5.17 -4.08
C LEU A 114 -5.29 -4.88 -5.56
N LYS A 115 -4.03 -4.54 -5.89
CA LYS A 115 -3.61 -4.28 -7.27
C LYS A 115 -3.78 -5.51 -8.17
N GLN A 116 -3.47 -6.71 -7.66
CA GLN A 116 -3.71 -7.97 -8.38
C GLN A 116 -5.19 -8.18 -8.67
N LEU A 117 -6.05 -7.94 -7.67
CA LEU A 117 -7.50 -8.10 -7.84
C LEU A 117 -8.06 -7.08 -8.83
N GLN A 118 -7.54 -5.85 -8.82
CA GLN A 118 -7.86 -4.84 -9.82
C GLN A 118 -7.50 -5.26 -11.24
N ALA A 119 -6.33 -5.87 -11.42
CA ALA A 119 -5.91 -6.40 -12.71
C ALA A 119 -6.83 -7.56 -13.15
N ALA A 120 -7.12 -8.50 -12.25
CA ALA A 120 -7.97 -9.65 -12.51
C ALA A 120 -9.41 -9.26 -12.90
N VAL A 121 -10.01 -8.25 -12.26
CA VAL A 121 -11.36 -7.77 -12.60
C VAL A 121 -11.40 -7.04 -13.95
N LYS A 122 -10.29 -6.44 -14.37
CA LYS A 122 -10.19 -5.74 -15.67
C LYS A 122 -9.97 -6.67 -16.85
N GLN A 123 -9.39 -7.86 -16.63
CA GLN A 123 -9.23 -8.86 -17.68
C GLN A 123 -10.63 -9.40 -18.05
N PRO A 124 -11.20 -9.06 -19.22
CA PRO A 124 -12.35 -9.78 -19.71
C PRO A 124 -11.87 -11.21 -19.99
N ASN A 125 -12.64 -12.22 -19.57
CA ASN A 125 -12.38 -13.63 -19.84
C ASN A 125 -11.62 -13.85 -21.15
N ALA A 126 -10.38 -14.34 -21.05
CA ALA A 126 -9.59 -14.79 -22.19
C ALA A 126 -10.26 -15.97 -22.90
#